data_AF-A0A914CYY6-F1
#
_entry.id   AF-A0A914CYY6-F1
#
_cell.length_a   1.000
_cell.length_b   1.000
_cell.length_c   1.000
_cell.angle_alpha   90.00
_cell.angle_beta   90.00
_cell.angle_gamma   90.00
#
_symmetry.space_group_name_H-M   'P 1'
#
loop_
_entity.id
_entity.type
_entity.pdbx_description
1 polymer ?
#
loop_
_entity_poly.entity_id
_entity_poly.type
_entity_poly.pdbx_seq_one_letter_code
_entity_poly.pdbx_strand_id
1 'polypeptide(L)'
;MTDALREIGIEESSTGQIGSFPDVPVPKESYADEVDDYLKYKKLEKLLEHFDVMEEYIKLETRNLEKELLHAQEEVKRIQSVPLVIGQFLEAVDQDHAIVGSTT
;
A
#
# COMPACT_ATOMS: atom_id res chain seq x y z
N MET A 1 -19.01 22.11 -12.52
CA MET A 1 -18.39 21.41 -11.36
C MET A 1 -17.76 20.08 -11.75
N THR A 2 -18.30 19.41 -12.78
CA THR A 2 -17.78 18.16 -13.37
C THR A 2 -16.43 18.31 -14.08
N ASP A 3 -16.13 19.47 -14.68
CA ASP A 3 -14.90 19.63 -15.48
C ASP A 3 -13.60 19.66 -14.66
N ALA A 4 -13.65 20.16 -13.42
CA ALA A 4 -12.49 20.20 -12.53
C ALA A 4 -12.04 18.81 -12.05
N LEU A 5 -12.97 17.85 -11.99
CA LEU A 5 -12.70 16.47 -11.55
C LEU A 5 -11.98 15.66 -12.63
N ARG A 6 -12.20 15.99 -13.90
CA ARG A 6 -11.56 15.33 -15.04
C ARG A 6 -10.10 15.75 -15.22
N GLU A 7 -9.76 16.98 -14.84
CA GLU A 7 -8.39 17.52 -14.93
C GLU A 7 -7.43 16.88 -13.92
N ILE A 8 -7.94 16.34 -12.81
CA ILE A 8 -7.17 15.60 -11.80
C ILE A 8 -7.16 14.07 -12.02
N GLY A 9 -7.60 13.59 -13.18
CA GLY A 9 -7.52 12.18 -13.55
C GLY A 9 -8.51 11.25 -12.85
N ILE A 10 -9.58 11.79 -12.25
CA ILE A 10 -10.67 10.97 -11.71
C ILE A 10 -11.71 10.79 -12.81
N GLU A 11 -11.56 9.72 -13.59
CA GLU A 11 -12.64 9.25 -14.46
C GLU A 11 -13.68 8.53 -13.60
N GLU A 12 -14.94 9.01 -13.61
CA GLU A 12 -16.06 8.26 -13.05
C GLU A 12 -16.21 6.97 -13.85
N SER A 13 -15.74 5.86 -13.26
CA SER A 13 -15.93 4.54 -13.84
C SER A 13 -17.43 4.24 -13.86
N SER A 14 -17.98 4.25 -15.07
CA SER A 14 -19.29 3.68 -15.39
C SER A 14 -19.42 2.35 -14.67
N THR A 15 -20.42 2.26 -13.79
CA THR A 15 -20.90 1.12 -12.99
C THR A 15 -20.30 -0.23 -13.39
N GLY A 16 -19.01 -0.38 -13.14
CA GLY A 16 -18.23 -1.54 -13.51
C GLY A 16 -18.28 -2.44 -12.30
N GLN A 17 -18.78 -3.66 -12.50
CA GLN A 17 -18.83 -4.71 -11.49
C GLN A 17 -17.54 -4.69 -10.67
N ILE A 18 -17.65 -4.10 -9.48
CA ILE A 18 -16.63 -4.14 -8.46
C ILE A 18 -16.45 -5.64 -8.21
N GLY A 19 -15.25 -6.14 -8.49
CA GLY A 19 -14.94 -7.56 -8.59
C GLY A 19 -15.73 -8.36 -7.58
N SER A 20 -16.44 -9.39 -8.05
CA SER A 20 -17.24 -10.27 -7.20
C SER A 20 -16.38 -10.70 -6.02
N PHE A 21 -16.68 -10.15 -4.85
CA PHE A 21 -16.22 -10.69 -3.59
C PHE A 21 -16.48 -12.21 -3.63
N PRO A 22 -15.56 -13.05 -3.12
CA PRO A 22 -15.75 -14.49 -3.16
C PRO A 22 -17.15 -14.80 -2.64
N ASP A 23 -17.92 -15.53 -3.45
CA ASP A 23 -19.36 -15.73 -3.32
C ASP A 23 -19.65 -16.30 -1.92
N VAL A 24 -19.90 -15.40 -0.96
CA VAL A 24 -20.25 -15.79 0.40
C VAL A 24 -21.68 -16.31 0.28
N PRO A 25 -21.94 -17.58 0.60
CA PRO A 25 -23.26 -18.15 0.41
C PRO A 25 -24.25 -17.35 1.26
N VAL A 26 -25.12 -16.58 0.60
CA VAL A 26 -26.20 -15.86 1.25
C VAL A 26 -27.21 -16.90 1.70
N PRO A 27 -27.41 -17.12 3.02
CA PRO A 27 -28.33 -18.14 3.50
C PRO A 27 -29.76 -17.74 3.13
N LYS A 28 -30.48 -18.65 2.48
CA LYS A 28 -31.92 -18.51 2.23
C LYS A 28 -32.64 -18.55 3.58
N GLU A 29 -33.31 -17.45 3.93
CA GLU A 29 -34.11 -17.31 5.14
C GLU A 29 -35.17 -18.41 5.21
N SER A 30 -34.93 -19.38 6.09
CA SER A 30 -35.86 -20.44 6.44
C SER A 30 -36.14 -20.30 7.93
N TYR A 31 -37.34 -19.81 8.25
CA TYR A 31 -37.98 -19.67 9.56
C TYR A 31 -37.41 -20.58 10.67
N ALA A 32 -36.27 -20.17 11.24
CA ALA A 32 -35.66 -20.64 12.50
C ALA A 32 -34.53 -19.68 12.96
N ASP A 33 -34.56 -18.41 12.53
CA ASP A 33 -33.45 -17.45 12.67
C ASP A 33 -33.57 -16.55 13.91
N GLU A 34 -34.00 -17.10 15.05
CA GLU A 34 -33.89 -16.44 16.37
C GLU A 34 -32.59 -16.82 17.09
N VAL A 35 -31.52 -17.18 16.35
CA VAL A 35 -30.16 -17.28 16.94
C VAL A 35 -29.52 -15.90 16.92
N ASP A 36 -30.12 -15.08 17.76
CA ASP A 36 -29.62 -13.94 18.51
C ASP A 36 -28.83 -12.87 17.74
N ASP A 37 -29.56 -11.89 17.20
CA ASP A 37 -29.01 -10.62 16.71
C ASP A 37 -28.06 -9.96 17.72
N TYR A 38 -28.26 -10.19 19.03
CA TYR A 38 -27.34 -9.75 20.07
C TYR A 38 -25.97 -10.45 19.99
N LEU A 39 -25.91 -11.75 19.69
CA LEU A 39 -24.64 -12.45 19.46
C LEU A 39 -23.94 -11.95 18.19
N LYS A 40 -24.70 -11.61 17.15
CA LYS A 40 -24.15 -10.99 15.94
C LYS A 40 -23.57 -9.61 16.26
N TYR A 41 -24.32 -8.77 16.96
CA TYR A 41 -23.85 -7.45 17.42
C TYR A 41 -22.56 -7.57 18.25
N LYS A 42 -22.53 -8.45 19.25
CA LYS A 42 -21.35 -8.71 20.09
C LYS A 42 -20.11 -9.15 19.30
N LYS A 43 -20.30 -9.98 18.26
CA LYS A 43 -19.20 -10.38 17.36
C LYS A 43 -18.67 -9.20 16.56
N LEU A 44 -19.57 -8.38 16.02
CA LEU A 44 -19.20 -7.18 15.25
C LEU A 44 -18.50 -6.14 16.13
N GLU A 45 -18.98 -5.91 17.36
CA GLU A 45 -18.36 -5.04 18.35
C GLU A 45 -16.90 -5.45 18.63
N LYS A 46 -16.65 -6.75 18.83
CA LYS A 46 -15.29 -7.29 19.02
C LYS A 46 -14.41 -7.15 17.77
N LEU A 47 -14.98 -7.32 16.59
CA LEU A 47 -14.24 -7.13 15.34
C LEU A 47 -13.86 -5.66 15.13
N LEU A 48 -14.75 -4.73 15.49
CA LEU A 48 -14.46 -3.31 15.44
C LEU A 48 -13.29 -2.95 16.36
N GLU A 49 -13.33 -3.41 17.62
CA GLU A 49 -12.22 -3.23 18.56
C GLU A 49 -10.91 -3.82 18.03
N HIS A 50 -10.97 -4.97 17.35
CA HIS A 50 -9.79 -5.56 16.73
C HIS A 50 -9.24 -4.69 15.58
N PHE A 51 -10.11 -4.13 14.74
CA PHE A 51 -9.71 -3.24 13.66
C PHE A 51 -9.10 -1.94 14.18
N ASP A 52 -9.62 -1.37 15.27
CA ASP A 52 -9.07 -0.15 15.88
C ASP A 52 -7.61 -0.37 16.32
N VAL A 53 -7.31 -1.52 16.95
CA VAL A 53 -5.94 -1.88 17.35
C VAL A 53 -5.05 -2.07 16.12
N MET A 54 -5.53 -2.75 15.07
CA MET A 54 -4.76 -2.94 13.84
C MET A 54 -4.51 -1.62 13.11
N GLU A 55 -5.48 -0.70 13.12
CA GLU A 55 -5.32 0.62 12.52
C GLU A 55 -4.23 1.41 13.24
N GLU A 56 -4.23 1.41 14.57
CA GLU A 56 -3.17 2.06 15.36
C GLU A 56 -1.80 1.42 15.09
N TYR A 57 -1.74 0.09 15.01
CA TYR A 57 -0.52 -0.63 14.69
C TYR A 57 0.02 -0.25 13.31
N ILE A 58 -0.81 -0.25 12.26
CA ILE A 58 -0.40 0.11 10.90
C ILE A 58 0.08 1.56 10.86
N LYS A 59 -0.57 2.48 11.59
CA LYS A 59 -0.12 3.89 11.69
C LYS A 59 1.26 3.99 12.35
N LEU A 60 1.52 3.19 13.38
CA LEU A 60 2.83 3.15 14.04
C LEU A 60 3.90 2.54 13.14
N GLU A 61 3.60 1.41 12.49
CA GLU A 61 4.51 0.70 11.60
C GLU A 61 4.89 1.56 10.39
N THR A 62 3.93 2.25 9.78
CA THR A 62 4.19 3.20 8.68
C THR A 62 5.20 4.27 9.12
N ARG A 63 5.01 4.85 10.32
CA ARG A 63 5.95 5.84 10.86
C ARG A 63 7.34 5.24 11.16
N ASN A 64 7.41 3.95 11.50
CA ASN A 64 8.69 3.27 11.69
C ASN A 64 9.41 3.07 10.34
N LEU A 65 8.69 2.60 9.32
CA LEU A 65 9.21 2.44 7.96
C LEU A 65 9.71 3.77 7.37
N GLU A 66 9.02 4.88 7.62
CA GLU A 66 9.48 6.22 7.20
C GLU A 66 10.84 6.58 7.81
N LYS A 67 11.07 6.24 9.08
CA LYS A 67 12.36 6.48 9.75
C LYS A 67 13.45 5.57 9.22
N GLU A 68 13.16 4.30 9.03
CA GLU A 68 14.10 3.34 8.45
C GLU A 68 14.49 3.74 7.03
N LEU A 69 13.52 4.22 6.24
CA LEU A 69 13.76 4.76 4.91
C LEU A 69 14.72 5.96 4.94
N LEU A 70 14.54 6.89 5.89
CA LEU A 70 15.44 8.02 6.06
C LEU A 70 16.87 7.55 6.40
N HIS A 71 17.00 6.61 7.34
CA HIS A 71 18.30 6.04 7.71
C HIS A 71 18.96 5.33 6.53
N ALA A 72 18.20 4.55 5.75
CA ALA A 72 18.72 3.89 4.55
C ALA A 72 19.19 4.92 3.50
N GLN A 73 18.46 6.03 3.32
CA GLN A 73 18.89 7.12 2.44
C GLN A 73 20.19 7.78 2.91
N GLU A 74 20.39 7.93 4.22
CA GLU A 74 21.64 8.45 4.78
C GLU A 74 22.82 7.50 4.52
N GLU A 75 22.60 6.19 4.62
CA GLU A 75 23.62 5.19 4.28
C GLU A 75 24.01 5.22 2.80
N VAL A 76 23.05 5.43 1.88
CA VAL A 76 23.35 5.61 0.45
C VAL A 76 24.23 6.83 0.23
N LYS A 77 23.95 7.96 0.92
CA LYS A 77 24.80 9.16 0.86
C LYS A 77 26.19 8.91 1.45
N ARG A 78 26.30 8.06 2.46
CA ARG A 78 27.57 7.65 3.07
C ARG A 78 28.45 6.91 2.05
N ILE A 79 27.89 5.99 1.28
CA ILE A 79 28.63 5.27 0.20
C ILE A 79 29.08 6.24 -0.89
N GLN A 80 28.30 7.28 -1.17
CA GLN A 80 28.64 8.33 -2.13
C GLN A 80 29.66 9.36 -1.60
N SER A 81 30.18 9.19 -0.38
CA SER A 81 31.21 10.08 0.17
C SER A 81 32.61 9.76 -0.37
N VAL A 82 33.50 10.75 -0.33
CA VAL A 82 34.86 10.76 -0.94
C VAL A 82 35.87 9.82 -0.25
N PRO A 83 36.92 9.32 -0.95
CA PRO A 83 37.27 9.60 -2.35
C PRO A 83 36.68 8.56 -3.31
N LEU A 84 35.92 9.05 -4.30
CA LEU A 84 35.38 8.24 -5.39
C LEU A 84 36.32 8.27 -6.60
N VAL A 85 36.38 7.18 -7.36
CA VAL A 85 37.08 7.11 -8.65
C VAL A 85 36.12 7.52 -9.77
N ILE A 86 36.56 8.38 -10.67
CA ILE A 86 35.75 8.83 -11.80
C ILE A 86 35.76 7.75 -12.89
N GLY A 87 34.57 7.29 -13.28
CA GLY A 87 34.37 6.43 -14.44
C GLY A 87 33.76 7.19 -15.63
N GLN A 88 33.86 6.62 -16.83
CA GLN A 88 33.19 7.07 -18.05
C GLN A 88 31.96 6.19 -18.31
N PHE A 89 30.80 6.82 -18.49
CA PHE A 89 29.58 6.14 -18.93
C PHE A 89 29.68 5.74 -20.42
N LEU A 90 29.26 4.52 -20.76
CA LEU A 90 29.30 4.00 -22.13
C LEU A 90 27.89 3.76 -22.69
N GLU A 91 27.11 2.88 -22.06
CA GLU A 91 25.80 2.45 -22.55
C GLU A 91 24.87 2.07 -21.37
N ALA A 92 23.58 2.42 -21.49
CA ALA A 92 22.54 1.96 -20.57
C ALA A 92 21.98 0.62 -21.04
N VAL A 93 21.91 -0.36 -20.13
CA VAL A 93 21.34 -1.69 -20.40
C VAL A 93 19.88 -1.74 -19.96
N ASP A 94 19.57 -1.10 -18.83
CA ASP A 94 18.22 -1.01 -18.25
C ASP A 94 18.05 0.29 -17.44
N GLN A 95 16.87 0.56 -16.89
CA GLN A 95 16.55 1.76 -16.12
C GLN A 95 17.51 2.03 -14.94
N ASP A 96 18.00 0.98 -14.30
CA ASP A 96 18.89 1.06 -13.12
C ASP A 96 20.31 0.52 -13.37
N HIS A 97 20.63 0.06 -14.59
CA HIS A 97 21.89 -0.62 -14.88
C HIS A 97 22.59 -0.06 -16.13
N ALA A 98 23.90 0.15 -16.03
CA ALA A 98 24.72 0.69 -17.10
C ALA A 98 26.14 0.11 -17.11
N ILE A 99 26.77 0.14 -18.28
CA ILE A 99 28.18 -0.21 -18.45
C ILE A 99 29.03 1.05 -18.31
N VAL A 100 30.05 0.99 -17.45
CA VAL A 100 31.01 2.08 -17.20
C VAL A 100 32.45 1.60 -17.41
N GLY A 101 33.30 2.46 -17.98
CA GLY A 101 34.74 2.26 -18.10
C GLY A 101 35.48 3.02 -17.01
N SER A 102 36.46 2.41 -16.33
CA SER A 102 37.28 3.12 -15.34
C SER A 102 38.40 3.89 -16.04
N THR A 103 38.52 5.18 -15.77
CA THR A 103 39.72 5.95 -16.12
C THR A 103 40.62 5.98 -14.89
N THR A 104 41.81 5.39 -14.97
CA THR A 104 42.83 5.45 -13.91
C THR A 104 43.38 6.85 -13.72
#